data_AF-A0AAV1EYT7-F1
#
_entry.id   AF-A0AAV1EYT7-F1
#
_cell.length_a   1.000
_cell.length_b   1.000
_cell.length_c   1.000
_cell.angle_alpha   90.00
_cell.angle_beta   90.00
_cell.angle_gamma   90.00
#
_symmetry.space_group_name_H-M   'P 1'
#
loop_
_entity.id
_entity.type
_entity.pdbx_description
1 polymer ?
#
loop_
_entity_poly.entity_id
_entity_poly.type
_entity_poly.pdbx_seq_one_letter_code
_entity_poly.pdbx_strand_id
1 'polypeptide(L)'
;MLSSMTSYQPSMGNSSLRNLKTQMSSGLLCSRKPMQSGSPTEALMDFTGGIFMSARLSPKPPPDLWELMFKAAKSNSMMCCSSKPGKTAGNAELPCGVVTGHAYGITSVDQLISQVGTVRLVRMLNPWGEGEWKGDWSDKSPCWQTVSPQDREKCLCVAENGEFWMALEDLCRLYSRVDICCQCPSFLDGSSECHWKTSIHEGRWVTGSTAGGAQNSATFWTNPQYRVKVEKLSDDCSATQGEYNMLVCLMQKPDKRNRRMVKNLFLGFVIYEVPKEYQGKKLPASFFKRRYIAAVDKYRNKREVMARVALKPGEYVIVPCTSEPDETASFILIIVSKVETHVDEDSCDDNYERIEGEEPTPDKEEEDQENKKTLVHQLSGQYEATDADLLQGILNGKLLKGNLKTGGFSIEACRSMVALLDTKQTGKLTNEEFACLWNKVSMFQDVFSQADVSQKGTLSLKELQSALQASGKKISDDIFNILALRYVSSSGQMTLETFICMALRLDYMIQVFRQLRKGMTLTLRKRDWLYLSMYS
;
A
#
# COMPACT_ATOMS: atom_id res chain seq x y z
N MET A 1 7.63 24.57 -8.76
CA MET A 1 6.18 24.85 -8.64
C MET A 1 5.83 25.52 -7.31
N LEU A 2 6.19 24.95 -6.15
CA LEU A 2 5.82 25.53 -4.85
C LEU A 2 6.77 26.63 -4.33
N SER A 3 8.08 26.59 -4.60
CA SER A 3 8.97 27.74 -4.32
C SER A 3 8.84 28.87 -5.36
N SER A 4 8.30 28.56 -6.54
CA SER A 4 8.06 29.54 -7.62
C SER A 4 6.73 30.26 -7.47
N MET A 5 5.77 29.71 -6.71
CA MET A 5 4.54 30.41 -6.34
C MET A 5 4.72 31.44 -5.22
N THR A 6 5.85 31.42 -4.49
CA THR A 6 6.13 32.39 -3.43
C THR A 6 6.75 33.71 -3.93
N SER A 7 7.24 33.77 -5.16
CA SER A 7 7.88 34.97 -5.74
C SER A 7 6.98 35.78 -6.69
N TYR A 8 5.77 35.30 -7.00
CA TYR A 8 4.82 35.98 -7.89
C TYR A 8 3.69 36.62 -7.08
N GLN A 9 3.65 37.96 -7.04
CA GLN A 9 2.50 38.74 -6.57
C GLN A 9 1.81 39.41 -7.78
N PRO A 10 0.73 38.85 -8.34
CA PRO A 10 -0.13 39.60 -9.23
C PRO A 10 -1.11 40.43 -8.40
N SER A 11 -1.35 41.67 -8.85
CA SER A 11 -2.33 42.56 -8.26
C SER A 11 -3.75 42.04 -8.49
N MET A 12 -4.50 42.00 -7.37
CA MET A 12 -5.94 41.76 -7.22
C MET A 12 -6.49 40.32 -7.33
N GLY A 13 -7.07 39.86 -6.21
CA GLY A 13 -8.34 39.14 -6.25
C GLY A 13 -8.39 37.65 -5.90
N ASN A 14 -7.41 37.04 -5.20
CA ASN A 14 -7.61 35.76 -4.46
C ASN A 14 -6.39 35.31 -3.61
N SER A 15 -5.76 36.24 -2.91
CA SER A 15 -4.55 35.98 -2.11
C SER A 15 -4.79 35.05 -0.90
N SER A 16 -5.99 35.07 -0.30
CA SER A 16 -6.27 34.29 0.93
C SER A 16 -6.41 32.77 0.69
N LEU A 17 -7.02 32.33 -0.41
CA LEU A 17 -7.21 30.90 -0.71
C LEU A 17 -5.89 30.20 -1.12
N ARG A 18 -5.00 30.88 -1.85
CA ARG A 18 -3.69 30.36 -2.24
C ARG A 18 -2.72 30.30 -1.05
N ASN A 19 -2.77 31.32 -0.18
CA ASN A 19 -2.03 31.31 1.07
C ASN A 19 -2.54 30.24 2.03
N LEU A 20 -3.86 30.00 2.12
CA LEU A 20 -4.42 28.88 2.89
C LEU A 20 -3.94 27.52 2.36
N LYS A 21 -3.99 27.28 1.05
CA LYS A 21 -3.51 26.01 0.46
C LYS A 21 -2.01 25.79 0.71
N THR A 22 -1.21 26.83 0.56
CA THR A 22 0.24 26.78 0.86
C THR A 22 0.50 26.60 2.35
N GLN A 23 -0.30 27.24 3.22
CA GLN A 23 -0.22 27.08 4.68
C GLN A 23 -0.65 25.67 5.12
N MET A 24 -1.73 25.12 4.58
CA MET A 24 -2.18 23.75 4.84
C MET A 24 -1.14 22.73 4.40
N SER A 25 -0.59 22.86 3.19
CA SER A 25 0.52 22.01 2.74
C SER A 25 1.75 22.17 3.62
N SER A 26 2.10 23.40 4.04
CA SER A 26 3.24 23.64 4.94
C SER A 26 3.00 23.12 6.37
N GLY A 27 1.75 23.09 6.83
CA GLY A 27 1.32 22.50 8.09
C GLY A 27 1.40 20.97 8.06
N LEU A 28 1.00 20.34 6.94
CA LEU A 28 1.18 18.92 6.64
C LEU A 28 2.65 18.51 6.42
N LEU A 29 3.52 19.47 6.04
CA LEU A 29 4.95 19.27 5.78
C LEU A 29 5.86 19.74 6.94
N CYS A 30 5.28 20.28 8.02
CA CYS A 30 5.97 20.84 9.19
C CYS A 30 7.10 21.88 8.90
N SER A 31 7.13 22.53 7.71
CA SER A 31 7.82 23.80 7.39
C SER A 31 7.74 24.15 5.88
N ARG A 32 8.20 25.36 5.47
CA ARG A 32 8.25 25.83 4.06
C ARG A 32 9.47 25.34 3.24
N LYS A 33 10.57 24.95 3.89
CA LYS A 33 11.80 24.45 3.23
C LYS A 33 11.69 23.10 2.45
N PRO A 34 10.74 22.17 2.72
CA PRO A 34 10.63 20.89 2.00
C PRO A 34 10.28 21.00 0.50
N MET A 35 9.89 22.18 0.02
CA MET A 35 9.39 22.41 -1.34
C MET A 35 10.49 22.64 -2.40
N GLN A 36 11.77 22.70 -2.00
CA GLN A 36 12.89 23.05 -2.90
C GLN A 36 13.29 21.95 -3.90
N SER A 37 12.79 20.71 -3.75
CA SER A 37 13.16 19.58 -4.63
C SER A 37 12.02 18.58 -4.91
N GLY A 38 10.75 18.98 -4.74
CA GLY A 38 9.60 18.10 -4.97
C GLY A 38 9.29 17.90 -6.46
N SER A 39 8.85 16.70 -6.84
CA SER A 39 8.38 16.43 -8.21
C SER A 39 7.01 17.09 -8.42
N PRO A 40 6.73 17.73 -9.58
CA PRO A 40 5.40 18.28 -9.88
C PRO A 40 4.25 17.26 -9.73
N THR A 41 4.56 15.99 -10.00
CA THR A 41 3.66 14.83 -9.85
C THR A 41 3.15 14.67 -8.43
N GLU A 42 4.05 14.79 -7.46
CA GLU A 42 3.75 14.64 -6.03
C GLU A 42 2.80 15.75 -5.58
N ALA A 43 3.06 16.99 -6.03
CA ALA A 43 2.22 18.13 -5.71
C ALA A 43 0.82 17.99 -6.33
N LEU A 44 0.73 17.57 -7.60
CA LEU A 44 -0.56 17.38 -8.26
C LEU A 44 -1.43 16.35 -7.54
N MET A 45 -0.86 15.22 -7.14
CA MET A 45 -1.60 14.21 -6.40
C MET A 45 -1.97 14.68 -5.00
N ASP A 46 -1.05 15.34 -4.29
CA ASP A 46 -1.33 15.87 -2.94
C ASP A 46 -2.47 16.91 -2.96
N PHE A 47 -2.65 17.63 -4.07
CA PHE A 47 -3.72 18.63 -4.23
C PHE A 47 -5.05 18.08 -4.78
N THR A 48 -5.03 16.93 -5.44
CA THR A 48 -6.21 16.41 -6.15
C THR A 48 -6.74 15.10 -5.60
N GLY A 49 -5.89 14.29 -4.95
CA GLY A 49 -6.15 12.87 -4.74
C GLY A 49 -6.32 12.07 -6.05
N GLY A 50 -5.95 12.67 -7.18
CA GLY A 50 -6.17 12.11 -8.52
C GLY A 50 -5.15 11.05 -8.89
N ILE A 51 -5.48 10.30 -9.94
CA ILE A 51 -4.63 9.30 -10.56
C ILE A 51 -3.57 10.02 -11.40
N PHE A 52 -2.34 9.53 -11.30
CA PHE A 52 -1.20 10.08 -12.00
C PHE A 52 -0.75 9.18 -13.16
N MET A 53 -0.41 9.80 -14.29
CA MET A 53 0.20 9.17 -15.45
C MET A 53 1.42 9.97 -15.91
N SER A 54 2.48 9.27 -16.32
CA SER A 54 3.72 9.88 -16.80
C SER A 54 4.10 9.34 -18.17
N ALA A 55 4.42 10.24 -19.09
CA ALA A 55 5.01 9.91 -20.38
C ALA A 55 6.43 10.48 -20.46
N ARG A 56 7.43 9.63 -20.64
CA ARG A 56 8.81 10.08 -20.89
C ARG A 56 8.91 10.61 -22.31
N LEU A 57 9.53 11.77 -22.48
CA LEU A 57 9.73 12.40 -23.77
C LEU A 57 11.08 11.97 -24.38
N SER A 58 11.06 11.72 -25.68
CA SER A 58 12.24 11.48 -26.52
C SER A 58 12.16 12.36 -27.77
N PRO A 59 13.29 12.67 -28.44
CA PRO A 59 13.28 13.51 -29.64
C PRO A 59 12.31 13.03 -30.73
N LYS A 60 12.10 11.72 -30.84
CA LYS A 60 10.97 11.14 -31.56
C LYS A 60 9.78 11.01 -30.58
N PRO A 61 8.65 11.70 -30.80
CA PRO A 61 7.49 11.59 -29.93
C PRO A 61 6.98 10.14 -29.87
N PRO A 62 6.56 9.64 -28.70
CA PRO A 62 5.79 8.40 -28.62
C PRO A 62 4.53 8.49 -29.50
N PRO A 63 4.15 7.42 -30.21
CA PRO A 63 3.02 7.45 -31.15
C PRO A 63 1.68 7.81 -30.47
N ASP A 64 1.48 7.42 -29.21
CA ASP A 64 0.27 7.67 -28.41
C ASP A 64 0.28 9.02 -27.66
N LEU A 65 1.41 9.74 -27.63
CA LEU A 65 1.57 10.92 -26.76
C LEU A 65 0.57 12.04 -27.08
N TRP A 66 0.39 12.36 -28.38
CA TRP A 66 -0.49 13.44 -28.79
C TRP A 66 -1.93 13.17 -28.41
N GLU A 67 -2.44 11.97 -28.73
CA GLU A 67 -3.80 11.58 -28.41
C GLU A 67 -4.04 11.55 -26.91
N LEU A 68 -3.06 11.05 -26.13
CA LEU A 68 -3.12 11.06 -24.68
C LEU A 68 -3.26 12.49 -24.12
N MET A 69 -2.38 13.41 -24.55
CA MET A 69 -2.41 14.80 -24.11
C MET A 69 -3.68 15.53 -24.55
N PHE A 70 -4.15 15.30 -25.77
CA PHE A 70 -5.34 15.92 -26.31
C PHE A 70 -6.63 15.45 -25.61
N LYS A 71 -6.77 14.14 -25.38
CA LYS A 71 -7.87 13.57 -24.60
C LYS A 71 -7.83 14.03 -23.13
N ALA A 72 -6.63 14.12 -22.54
CA ALA A 72 -6.43 14.66 -21.19
C ALA A 72 -6.86 16.14 -21.10
N ALA A 73 -6.48 16.97 -22.07
CA ALA A 73 -6.91 18.37 -22.14
C ALA A 73 -8.43 18.50 -22.23
N LYS A 74 -9.08 17.71 -23.11
CA LYS A 74 -10.54 17.73 -23.27
C LYS A 74 -11.31 17.29 -22.02
N SER A 75 -10.70 16.45 -21.18
CA SER A 75 -11.29 16.01 -19.91
C SER A 75 -10.96 16.91 -18.72
N ASN A 76 -10.36 18.09 -18.96
CA ASN A 76 -9.90 19.01 -17.92
C ASN A 76 -8.90 18.37 -16.93
N SER A 77 -8.13 17.38 -17.40
CA SER A 77 -7.05 16.80 -16.62
C SER A 77 -5.90 17.79 -16.50
N MET A 78 -5.28 17.86 -15.33
CA MET A 78 -4.13 18.75 -15.12
C MET A 78 -2.88 18.14 -15.71
N MET A 79 -2.09 18.95 -16.39
CA MET A 79 -0.86 18.52 -17.04
C MET A 79 0.29 19.44 -16.68
N CYS A 80 1.47 18.84 -16.54
CA CYS A 80 2.72 19.55 -16.32
C CYS A 80 3.85 18.81 -17.03
N CYS A 81 4.99 19.46 -17.14
CA CYS A 81 6.19 18.84 -17.67
C CYS A 81 7.43 19.37 -16.96
N SER A 82 8.55 18.70 -17.16
CA SER A 82 9.85 19.13 -16.65
C SER A 82 10.84 19.27 -17.79
N SER A 83 11.47 20.44 -17.91
CA SER A 83 12.53 20.65 -18.89
C SER A 83 13.74 19.76 -18.58
N LYS A 84 14.56 19.47 -19.58
CA LYS A 84 15.79 18.68 -19.36
C LYS A 84 16.73 19.43 -18.40
N PRO A 85 17.44 18.73 -17.50
CA PRO A 85 18.41 19.36 -16.62
C PRO A 85 19.58 19.94 -17.44
N GLY A 86 20.10 21.08 -16.97
CA GLY A 86 21.26 21.75 -17.57
C GLY A 86 22.58 21.05 -17.24
N LYS A 87 23.68 21.54 -17.83
CA LYS A 87 25.04 21.02 -17.54
C LYS A 87 25.55 21.44 -16.15
N THR A 88 25.04 22.53 -15.61
CA THR A 88 25.40 23.07 -14.29
C THR A 88 24.29 22.82 -13.28
N ALA A 89 24.63 22.77 -11.99
CA ALA A 89 23.66 22.68 -10.91
C ALA A 89 22.92 24.03 -10.76
N GLY A 90 21.76 24.16 -11.40
CA GLY A 90 20.91 25.35 -11.31
C GLY A 90 19.95 25.48 -12.48
N ASN A 91 18.97 26.37 -12.31
CA ASN A 91 18.07 26.78 -13.38
C ASN A 91 18.79 27.82 -14.25
N ALA A 92 19.01 27.50 -15.53
CA ALA A 92 19.60 28.41 -16.50
C ALA A 92 18.63 28.59 -17.68
N GLU A 93 18.44 29.83 -18.13
CA GLU A 93 17.66 30.12 -19.33
C GLU A 93 18.49 29.79 -20.58
N LEU A 94 17.91 28.99 -21.48
CA LEU A 94 18.49 28.70 -22.79
C LEU A 94 18.29 29.91 -23.73
N PRO A 95 19.09 30.04 -24.82
CA PRO A 95 18.87 31.10 -25.82
C PRO A 95 17.45 31.12 -26.41
N CYS A 96 16.77 29.97 -26.41
CA CYS A 96 15.39 29.83 -26.84
C CYS A 96 14.34 30.20 -25.77
N GLY A 97 14.75 30.66 -24.59
CA GLY A 97 13.88 31.12 -23.50
C GLY A 97 13.45 30.05 -22.49
N VAL A 98 13.67 28.76 -22.78
CA VAL A 98 13.33 27.67 -21.84
C VAL A 98 14.35 27.59 -20.71
N VAL A 99 13.88 27.52 -19.48
CA VAL A 99 14.69 27.34 -18.27
C VAL A 99 14.95 25.85 -18.03
N THR A 100 16.21 25.45 -17.90
CA THR A 100 16.59 24.04 -17.68
C THR A 100 16.31 23.57 -16.25
N GLY A 101 15.96 22.29 -16.07
CA GLY A 101 15.69 21.70 -14.75
C GLY A 101 14.44 22.25 -14.05
N HIS A 102 13.53 22.88 -14.79
CA HIS A 102 12.38 23.60 -14.27
C HIS A 102 11.05 22.95 -14.67
N ALA A 103 10.02 23.20 -13.87
CA ALA A 103 8.68 22.64 -14.09
C ALA A 103 7.76 23.68 -14.74
N TYR A 104 7.07 23.27 -15.79
CA TYR A 104 6.11 24.08 -16.53
C TYR A 104 4.71 23.46 -16.44
N GLY A 105 3.68 24.31 -16.40
CA GLY A 105 2.30 23.87 -16.60
C GLY A 105 2.00 23.67 -18.07
N ILE A 106 1.12 22.73 -18.40
CA ILE A 106 0.52 22.62 -19.73
C ILE A 106 -0.93 23.07 -19.59
N THR A 107 -1.28 24.21 -20.20
CA THR A 107 -2.57 24.87 -20.01
C THR A 107 -3.53 24.62 -21.18
N SER A 108 -3.03 24.16 -22.33
CA SER A 108 -3.86 23.76 -23.47
C SER A 108 -3.07 22.88 -24.45
N VAL A 109 -3.79 22.10 -25.24
CA VAL A 109 -3.27 21.26 -26.33
C VAL A 109 -4.25 21.40 -27.49
N ASP A 110 -3.80 21.88 -28.64
CA ASP A 110 -4.68 22.15 -29.78
C ASP A 110 -4.01 21.83 -31.12
N GLN A 111 -4.83 21.48 -32.11
CA GLN A 111 -4.39 21.15 -33.46
C GLN A 111 -4.90 22.21 -34.43
N LEU A 112 -3.98 22.89 -35.11
CA LEU A 112 -4.32 23.94 -36.07
C LEU A 112 -3.99 23.50 -37.50
N ILE A 113 -4.72 24.06 -38.47
CA ILE A 113 -4.41 23.90 -39.90
C ILE A 113 -3.64 25.15 -40.34
N SER A 114 -2.37 24.98 -40.67
CA SER A 114 -1.54 26.02 -41.27
C SER A 114 -1.46 25.86 -42.79
N GLN A 115 -0.99 26.88 -43.49
CA GLN A 115 -0.71 26.82 -44.93
C GLN A 115 0.27 25.71 -45.32
N VAL A 116 1.15 25.28 -44.41
CA VAL A 116 2.15 24.21 -44.62
C VAL A 116 1.66 22.84 -44.15
N GLY A 117 0.45 22.76 -43.58
CA GLY A 117 -0.16 21.52 -43.10
C GLY A 117 -0.65 21.61 -41.66
N THR A 118 -1.09 20.48 -41.13
CA THR A 118 -1.58 20.37 -39.76
C THR A 118 -0.45 20.48 -38.75
N VAL A 119 -0.59 21.36 -37.77
CA VAL A 119 0.39 21.57 -36.68
C VAL A 119 -0.22 21.22 -35.33
N ARG A 120 0.58 20.59 -34.48
CA ARG A 120 0.20 20.13 -33.14
C ARG A 120 0.87 21.01 -32.10
N LEU A 121 0.09 21.85 -31.43
CA LEU A 121 0.60 22.87 -30.52
C LEU A 121 0.25 22.55 -29.07
N VAL A 122 1.18 22.89 -28.18
CA VAL A 122 1.02 22.76 -26.73
C VAL A 122 1.24 24.14 -26.12
N ARG A 123 0.29 24.59 -25.31
CA ARG A 123 0.41 25.84 -24.55
C ARG A 123 1.04 25.55 -23.20
N MET A 124 2.16 26.19 -22.96
CA MET A 124 2.99 26.05 -21.78
C MET A 124 2.79 27.27 -20.88
N LEU A 125 2.98 27.08 -19.58
CA LEU A 125 3.03 28.16 -18.58
C LEU A 125 4.31 28.03 -17.76
N ASN A 126 5.15 29.05 -17.81
CA ASN A 126 6.22 29.25 -16.85
C ASN A 126 5.63 29.80 -15.53
N PRO A 127 5.72 29.07 -14.41
CA PRO A 127 5.16 29.54 -13.14
C PRO A 127 5.82 30.81 -12.57
N TRP A 128 6.93 31.29 -13.15
CA TRP A 128 7.54 32.58 -12.79
C TRP A 128 6.77 33.78 -13.34
N GLY A 129 5.91 33.58 -14.34
CA GLY A 129 5.16 34.65 -14.98
C GLY A 129 5.98 35.51 -15.94
N GLU A 130 7.22 35.10 -16.23
CA GLU A 130 8.17 35.73 -17.15
C GLU A 130 9.07 34.66 -17.77
N GLY A 131 9.71 34.96 -18.90
CA GLY A 131 10.65 34.05 -19.55
C GLY A 131 9.91 33.01 -20.41
N GLU A 132 9.72 33.38 -21.67
CA GLU A 132 8.91 32.67 -22.66
C GLU A 132 9.74 32.07 -23.80
N TRP A 133 9.15 31.09 -24.47
CA TRP A 133 9.72 30.48 -25.68
C TRP A 133 9.93 31.51 -26.79
N LYS A 134 11.10 31.47 -27.43
CA LYS A 134 11.53 32.42 -28.48
C LYS A 134 11.58 31.79 -29.88
N GLY A 135 11.16 30.53 -30.03
CA GLY A 135 11.17 29.83 -31.32
C GLY A 135 9.83 29.92 -32.06
N ASP A 136 9.58 28.96 -32.95
CA ASP A 136 8.34 28.89 -33.72
C ASP A 136 7.12 28.77 -32.81
N TRP A 137 6.04 29.50 -33.15
CA TRP A 137 4.81 29.63 -32.35
C TRP A 137 4.93 30.40 -31.03
N SER A 138 6.08 31.02 -30.75
CA SER A 138 6.17 32.08 -29.75
C SER A 138 5.24 33.26 -30.07
N ASP A 139 4.98 34.12 -29.09
CA ASP A 139 4.09 35.28 -29.21
C ASP A 139 4.41 36.20 -30.39
N LYS A 140 5.69 36.32 -30.74
CA LYS A 140 6.19 37.18 -31.82
C LYS A 140 6.49 36.40 -33.10
N SER A 141 6.16 35.10 -33.15
CA SER A 141 6.49 34.23 -34.27
C SER A 141 5.68 34.58 -35.53
N PRO A 142 6.31 34.63 -36.72
CA PRO A 142 5.59 34.81 -37.97
C PRO A 142 4.72 33.60 -38.34
N CYS A 143 4.91 32.44 -37.70
CA CYS A 143 4.10 31.23 -37.92
C CYS A 143 2.60 31.49 -37.70
N TRP A 144 2.23 32.42 -36.83
CA TRP A 144 0.84 32.82 -36.60
C TRP A 144 0.15 33.47 -37.82
N GLN A 145 0.91 33.92 -38.82
CA GLN A 145 0.35 34.42 -40.09
C GLN A 145 -0.06 33.29 -41.03
N THR A 146 0.35 32.05 -40.74
CA THR A 146 0.08 30.88 -41.59
C THR A 146 -1.22 30.15 -41.23
N VAL A 147 -1.89 30.53 -40.13
CA VAL A 147 -3.16 29.94 -39.66
C VAL A 147 -4.34 30.86 -39.92
N SER A 148 -5.56 30.35 -39.73
CA SER A 148 -6.77 31.17 -39.87
C SER A 148 -6.79 32.34 -38.86
N PRO A 149 -7.40 33.49 -39.20
CA PRO A 149 -7.55 34.60 -38.24
C PRO A 149 -8.29 34.20 -36.95
N GLN A 150 -9.26 33.28 -37.05
CA GLN A 150 -10.03 32.77 -35.91
C GLN A 150 -9.16 31.94 -34.96
N ASP A 151 -8.36 31.01 -35.50
CA ASP A 151 -7.43 30.21 -34.69
C ASP A 151 -6.35 31.11 -34.07
N ARG A 152 -5.87 32.11 -34.81
CA ARG A 152 -4.91 33.08 -34.30
C ARG A 152 -5.49 33.85 -33.12
N GLU A 153 -6.69 34.39 -33.23
CA GLU A 153 -7.34 35.14 -32.14
C GLU A 153 -7.63 34.26 -30.92
N LYS A 154 -7.99 32.98 -31.13
CA LYS A 154 -8.23 32.01 -30.06
C LYS A 154 -6.95 31.64 -29.30
N CYS A 155 -5.84 31.46 -30.01
CA CYS A 155 -4.62 30.90 -29.44
C CYS A 155 -3.59 31.96 -29.04
N LEU A 156 -3.37 32.99 -29.87
CA LEU A 156 -2.31 33.97 -29.67
C LEU A 156 -2.74 35.06 -28.68
N CYS A 157 -2.02 35.14 -27.56
CA CYS A 157 -2.04 36.28 -26.66
C CYS A 157 -0.62 36.83 -26.61
N VAL A 158 -0.40 38.08 -27.05
CA VAL A 158 0.93 38.71 -27.02
C VAL A 158 1.08 39.44 -25.69
N ALA A 159 1.67 38.78 -24.69
CA ALA A 159 1.87 39.35 -23.36
C ALA A 159 2.98 38.61 -22.61
N GLU A 160 3.89 39.35 -21.96
CA GLU A 160 4.90 38.73 -21.08
C GLU A 160 4.23 38.27 -19.77
N ASN A 161 3.70 37.06 -19.78
CA ASN A 161 3.01 36.44 -18.64
C ASN A 161 3.50 35.01 -18.37
N GLY A 162 4.52 34.57 -19.11
CA GLY A 162 5.10 33.24 -19.01
C GLY A 162 4.31 32.16 -19.75
N GLU A 163 3.17 32.47 -20.38
CA GLU A 163 2.45 31.56 -21.26
C GLU A 163 2.93 31.67 -22.70
N PHE A 164 3.13 30.54 -23.36
CA PHE A 164 3.53 30.51 -24.76
C PHE A 164 3.08 29.22 -25.43
N TRP A 165 2.92 29.24 -26.75
CA TRP A 165 2.73 28.03 -27.53
C TRP A 165 4.05 27.52 -28.09
N MET A 166 4.13 26.20 -28.26
CA MET A 166 5.22 25.56 -28.98
C MET A 166 4.73 24.30 -29.70
N ALA A 167 5.47 23.85 -30.70
CA ALA A 167 5.18 22.60 -31.38
C ALA A 167 5.45 21.39 -30.47
N LEU A 168 4.69 20.30 -30.64
CA LEU A 168 4.88 19.04 -29.91
C LEU A 168 6.31 18.49 -30.07
N GLU A 169 6.89 18.67 -31.25
CA GLU A 169 8.24 18.24 -31.60
C GLU A 169 9.30 18.99 -30.76
N ASP A 170 9.10 20.28 -30.55
CA ASP A 170 9.98 21.10 -29.70
C ASP A 170 9.83 20.74 -28.22
N LEU A 171 8.61 20.46 -27.76
CA LEU A 171 8.36 19.90 -26.42
C LEU A 171 9.16 18.62 -26.23
N CYS A 172 9.07 17.67 -27.18
CA CYS A 172 9.79 16.40 -27.14
C CYS A 172 11.32 16.55 -27.16
N ARG A 173 11.82 17.60 -27.83
CA ARG A 173 13.26 17.91 -27.90
C ARG A 173 13.78 18.52 -26.60
N LEU A 174 13.04 19.41 -25.96
CA LEU A 174 13.53 20.24 -24.84
C LEU A 174 13.13 19.72 -23.46
N TYR A 175 12.06 18.93 -23.37
CA TYR A 175 11.51 18.45 -22.11
C TYR A 175 11.78 16.96 -21.91
N SER A 176 11.74 16.53 -20.65
CA SER A 176 12.10 15.17 -20.23
C SER A 176 10.90 14.25 -20.03
N ARG A 177 9.76 14.82 -19.62
CA ARG A 177 8.52 14.10 -19.30
C ARG A 177 7.32 15.02 -19.32
N VAL A 178 6.16 14.44 -19.63
CA VAL A 178 4.83 15.00 -19.38
C VAL A 178 4.17 14.17 -18.30
N ASP A 179 3.56 14.87 -17.36
CA ASP A 179 2.97 14.34 -16.15
C ASP A 179 1.51 14.80 -16.11
N ILE A 180 0.57 13.85 -16.13
CA ILE A 180 -0.88 14.07 -16.21
C ILE A 180 -1.51 13.61 -14.90
N CYS A 181 -2.40 14.42 -14.33
CA CYS A 181 -3.16 14.08 -13.15
C CYS A 181 -4.65 14.28 -13.42
N CYS A 182 -5.43 13.22 -13.24
CA CYS A 182 -6.86 13.16 -13.53
C CYS A 182 -7.63 12.50 -12.39
N GLN A 183 -8.89 12.87 -12.19
CA GLN A 183 -9.76 12.20 -11.23
C GLN A 183 -10.23 10.82 -11.75
N CYS A 184 -10.44 10.71 -13.06
CA CYS A 184 -10.86 9.49 -13.73
C CYS A 184 -10.14 9.37 -15.08
N PRO A 185 -9.57 8.20 -15.44
CA PRO A 185 -8.87 8.00 -16.70
C PRO A 185 -9.81 7.65 -17.87
N SER A 186 -11.13 7.90 -17.75
CA SER A 186 -12.13 7.62 -18.79
C SER A 186 -11.81 8.26 -20.15
N PHE A 187 -11.07 9.36 -20.15
CA PHE A 187 -10.64 10.00 -21.39
C PHE A 187 -9.76 9.12 -22.27
N LEU A 188 -9.11 8.08 -21.72
CA LEU A 188 -8.32 7.12 -22.49
C LEU A 188 -9.17 6.41 -23.55
N ASP A 189 -10.45 6.17 -23.26
CA ASP A 189 -11.34 5.36 -24.09
C ASP A 189 -12.05 6.16 -25.19
N GLY A 190 -12.00 7.49 -25.13
CA GLY A 190 -12.67 8.35 -26.11
C GLY A 190 -14.21 8.25 -26.13
N SER A 191 -14.81 7.37 -25.31
CA SER A 191 -16.25 7.18 -25.16
C SER A 191 -16.67 7.36 -23.69
N SER A 192 -17.90 7.83 -23.48
CA SER A 192 -18.45 8.15 -22.15
C SER A 192 -19.00 6.95 -21.39
N GLU A 193 -19.03 5.77 -22.01
CA GLU A 193 -19.77 4.59 -21.53
C GLU A 193 -18.93 3.61 -20.71
N CYS A 194 -17.59 3.64 -20.83
CA CYS A 194 -16.72 2.77 -20.04
C CYS A 194 -16.40 3.40 -18.67
N HIS A 195 -16.96 2.82 -17.60
CA HIS A 195 -16.70 3.28 -16.24
C HIS A 195 -15.44 2.64 -15.66
N TRP A 196 -14.44 3.47 -15.38
CA TRP A 196 -13.27 3.05 -14.61
C TRP A 196 -13.62 3.02 -13.12
N LYS A 197 -13.34 1.90 -12.47
CA LYS A 197 -13.46 1.71 -11.02
C LYS A 197 -12.09 1.79 -10.38
N THR A 198 -11.99 2.54 -9.29
CA THR A 198 -10.76 2.69 -8.50
C THR A 198 -10.88 1.90 -7.21
N SER A 199 -9.92 1.03 -6.92
CA SER A 199 -9.71 0.44 -5.61
C SER A 199 -8.40 0.95 -5.00
N ILE A 200 -8.42 1.19 -3.69
CA ILE A 200 -7.29 1.73 -2.93
C ILE A 200 -7.04 0.78 -1.78
N HIS A 201 -5.81 0.29 -1.69
CA HIS A 201 -5.36 -0.65 -0.67
C HIS A 201 -4.20 -0.04 0.10
N GLU A 202 -4.27 -0.10 1.42
CA GLU A 202 -3.16 0.24 2.27
C GLU A 202 -2.36 -1.03 2.59
N GLY A 203 -1.04 -0.92 2.62
CA GLY A 203 -0.21 -2.08 2.94
C GLY A 203 1.11 -1.70 3.58
N ARG A 204 1.85 -2.72 4.01
CA ARG A 204 3.16 -2.54 4.65
C ARG A 204 4.11 -3.68 4.32
N TRP A 205 5.35 -3.32 4.00
CA TRP A 205 6.50 -4.22 4.04
C TRP A 205 7.09 -4.18 5.45
N VAL A 206 7.22 -5.34 6.09
CA VAL A 206 7.76 -5.51 7.44
C VAL A 206 8.91 -6.51 7.37
N THR A 207 10.08 -6.10 7.86
CA THR A 207 11.29 -6.93 7.95
C THR A 207 10.99 -8.27 8.61
N GLY A 208 11.48 -9.37 8.03
CA GLY A 208 11.27 -10.73 8.54
C GLY A 208 9.86 -11.32 8.34
N SER A 209 8.91 -10.56 7.78
CA SER A 209 7.56 -11.02 7.45
C SER A 209 7.22 -10.71 5.99
N THR A 210 6.72 -9.50 5.70
CA THR A 210 6.20 -9.13 4.38
C THR A 210 7.18 -8.37 3.48
N ALA A 211 8.38 -8.03 3.97
CA ALA A 211 9.42 -7.35 3.18
C ALA A 211 10.23 -8.34 2.33
N GLY A 212 9.58 -8.92 1.31
CA GLY A 212 10.13 -10.02 0.51
C GLY A 212 11.18 -9.64 -0.53
N GLY A 213 11.31 -8.35 -0.87
CA GLY A 213 12.21 -7.84 -1.91
C GLY A 213 11.72 -8.10 -3.34
N ALA A 214 12.55 -7.85 -4.34
CA ALA A 214 12.20 -8.00 -5.76
C ALA A 214 12.08 -9.47 -6.22
N GLN A 215 11.61 -9.69 -7.45
CA GLN A 215 11.29 -11.01 -8.02
C GLN A 215 12.43 -12.03 -8.01
N ASN A 216 13.68 -11.56 -8.00
CA ASN A 216 14.89 -12.38 -7.88
C ASN A 216 15.21 -12.83 -6.44
N SER A 217 14.54 -12.27 -5.44
CA SER A 217 14.74 -12.60 -4.02
C SER A 217 14.04 -13.90 -3.66
N ALA A 218 14.71 -14.77 -2.88
CA ALA A 218 14.12 -16.02 -2.40
C ALA A 218 12.87 -15.81 -1.52
N THR A 219 12.74 -14.62 -0.93
CA THR A 219 11.64 -14.19 -0.08
C THR A 219 10.54 -13.44 -0.82
N PHE A 220 10.60 -13.29 -2.15
CA PHE A 220 9.64 -12.51 -2.93
C PHE A 220 8.17 -12.87 -2.65
N TRP A 221 7.90 -14.16 -2.45
CA TRP A 221 6.56 -14.70 -2.21
C TRP A 221 5.91 -14.22 -0.91
N THR A 222 6.69 -13.68 0.04
CA THR A 222 6.18 -13.16 1.30
C THR A 222 5.65 -11.72 1.19
N ASN A 223 5.93 -11.02 0.08
CA ASN A 223 5.34 -9.72 -0.20
C ASN A 223 3.80 -9.80 -0.19
N PRO A 224 3.10 -8.70 0.15
CA PRO A 224 1.64 -8.63 0.06
C PRO A 224 1.14 -9.00 -1.36
N GLN A 225 0.00 -9.66 -1.44
CA GLN A 225 -0.57 -10.17 -2.69
C GLN A 225 -1.99 -9.63 -2.86
N TYR A 226 -2.26 -8.93 -3.97
CA TYR A 226 -3.57 -8.34 -4.25
C TYR A 226 -4.19 -9.01 -5.47
N ARG A 227 -5.31 -9.71 -5.28
CA ARG A 227 -6.00 -10.41 -6.37
C ARG A 227 -6.88 -9.45 -7.15
N VAL A 228 -6.89 -9.64 -8.47
CA VAL A 228 -7.70 -8.83 -9.37
C VAL A 228 -8.31 -9.73 -10.42
N LYS A 229 -9.64 -9.72 -10.51
CA LYS A 229 -10.40 -10.41 -11.55
C LYS A 229 -10.73 -9.44 -12.67
N VAL A 230 -10.36 -9.80 -13.88
CA VAL A 230 -10.69 -9.06 -15.11
C VAL A 230 -11.77 -9.85 -15.84
N GLU A 231 -12.98 -9.32 -15.90
CA GLU A 231 -14.07 -9.98 -16.62
C GLU A 231 -14.06 -9.64 -18.11
N LYS A 232 -14.85 -10.39 -18.89
CA LYS A 232 -15.08 -10.02 -20.29
C LYS A 232 -15.81 -8.67 -20.31
N LEU A 233 -15.21 -7.69 -20.96
CA LEU A 233 -15.88 -6.43 -21.29
C LEU A 233 -17.09 -6.73 -22.18
N SER A 234 -18.18 -5.97 -22.02
CA SER A 234 -19.33 -6.06 -22.92
C SER A 234 -18.92 -5.72 -24.36
N ASP A 235 -19.66 -6.22 -25.35
CA ASP A 235 -19.35 -6.03 -26.77
C ASP A 235 -19.25 -4.53 -27.15
N ASP A 236 -20.05 -3.65 -26.53
CA ASP A 236 -19.99 -2.19 -26.73
C ASP A 236 -18.69 -1.56 -26.20
N CYS A 237 -18.16 -2.07 -25.07
CA CYS A 237 -16.86 -1.69 -24.52
C CYS A 237 -15.69 -2.35 -25.27
N SER A 238 -15.94 -3.37 -26.10
CA SER A 238 -14.93 -4.06 -26.91
C SER A 238 -14.60 -3.31 -28.21
N ALA A 239 -15.54 -2.52 -28.73
CA ALA A 239 -15.42 -1.81 -30.00
C ALA A 239 -14.60 -0.49 -29.91
N THR A 240 -14.44 0.08 -28.71
CA THR A 240 -13.79 1.39 -28.46
C THR A 240 -12.42 1.27 -27.77
N GLN A 241 -11.67 0.20 -28.04
CA GLN A 241 -10.41 -0.09 -27.36
C GLN A 241 -9.43 1.10 -27.30
N GLY A 242 -9.26 1.65 -26.10
CA GLY A 242 -7.93 2.07 -25.65
C GLY A 242 -7.07 0.83 -25.41
N GLU A 243 -5.76 0.90 -25.70
CA GLU A 243 -4.82 -0.24 -25.60
C GLU A 243 -4.77 -0.88 -24.21
N TYR A 244 -5.23 -0.19 -23.15
CA TYR A 244 -5.11 -0.61 -21.76
C TYR A 244 -6.48 -0.73 -21.07
N ASN A 245 -6.60 -1.68 -20.14
CA ASN A 245 -7.81 -1.89 -19.33
C ASN A 245 -7.57 -1.81 -17.82
N MET A 246 -6.33 -1.57 -17.40
CA MET A 246 -5.98 -1.37 -16.00
C MET A 246 -4.78 -0.42 -15.86
N LEU A 247 -4.82 0.42 -14.84
CA LEU A 247 -3.68 1.17 -14.32
C LEU A 247 -3.39 0.72 -12.89
N VAL A 248 -2.12 0.51 -12.60
CA VAL A 248 -1.65 0.15 -11.26
C VAL A 248 -0.66 1.22 -10.81
N CYS A 249 -0.92 1.84 -9.66
CA CYS A 249 -0.05 2.84 -9.05
C CYS A 249 0.34 2.38 -7.64
N LEU A 250 1.63 2.38 -7.34
CA LEU A 250 2.18 2.05 -6.03
C LEU A 250 2.92 3.25 -5.47
N MET A 251 2.51 3.71 -4.28
CA MET A 251 3.07 4.87 -3.61
C MET A 251 3.57 4.50 -2.20
N GLN A 252 4.82 4.82 -1.88
CA GLN A 252 5.33 4.68 -0.52
C GLN A 252 4.87 5.83 0.37
N LYS A 253 4.41 5.51 1.59
CA LYS A 253 4.05 6.49 2.61
C LYS A 253 5.33 6.93 3.33
N PRO A 254 5.60 8.25 3.46
CA PRO A 254 6.71 8.71 4.26
C PRO A 254 6.52 8.33 5.72
N ASP A 255 7.61 7.93 6.40
CA ASP A 255 7.56 7.68 7.84
C ASP A 255 7.18 8.98 8.57
N LYS A 256 6.18 8.89 9.45
CA LYS A 256 5.48 10.02 10.10
C LYS A 256 6.41 10.90 10.94
N ARG A 257 7.61 10.42 11.27
CA ARG A 257 8.50 11.10 12.22
C ARG A 257 9.41 12.17 11.61
N ASN A 258 9.81 12.10 10.33
CA ASN A 258 10.70 13.11 9.73
C ASN A 258 10.76 13.05 8.19
N ARG A 259 9.83 13.73 7.51
CA ARG A 259 9.76 13.81 6.02
C ARG A 259 11.04 14.34 5.34
N ARG A 260 11.95 14.97 6.11
CA ARG A 260 13.26 15.51 5.66
C ARG A 260 14.33 14.44 5.42
N MET A 261 14.22 13.27 6.07
CA MET A 261 15.24 12.23 6.08
C MET A 261 14.76 10.92 5.43
N VAL A 262 13.53 10.89 4.91
CA VAL A 262 12.98 9.68 4.30
C VAL A 262 13.71 9.44 2.98
N LYS A 263 14.60 8.45 2.98
CA LYS A 263 15.11 7.87 1.76
C LYS A 263 13.96 7.14 1.09
N ASN A 264 13.63 7.55 -0.13
CA ASN A 264 12.70 6.79 -0.97
C ASN A 264 13.33 5.43 -1.27
N LEU A 265 12.57 4.38 -1.02
CA LEU A 265 12.93 3.02 -1.44
C LEU A 265 12.77 2.89 -2.95
N PHE A 266 13.46 1.92 -3.53
CA PHE A 266 13.30 1.56 -4.92
C PHE A 266 12.04 0.68 -5.06
N LEU A 267 10.96 1.26 -5.57
CA LEU A 267 9.66 0.58 -5.63
C LEU A 267 9.45 -0.15 -6.96
N GLY A 268 8.70 -1.25 -6.89
CA GLY A 268 8.13 -1.92 -8.05
C GLY A 268 6.93 -2.79 -7.70
N PHE A 269 6.29 -3.34 -8.73
CA PHE A 269 5.30 -4.39 -8.58
C PHE A 269 5.36 -5.32 -9.78
N VAL A 270 4.88 -6.53 -9.57
CA VAL A 270 4.85 -7.60 -10.58
C VAL A 270 3.45 -8.18 -10.63
N ILE A 271 2.96 -8.49 -11.83
CA ILE A 271 1.63 -9.04 -12.07
C ILE A 271 1.77 -10.44 -12.64
N TYR A 272 1.07 -11.41 -12.05
CA TYR A 272 1.00 -12.80 -12.52
C TYR A 272 -0.43 -13.17 -12.85
N GLU A 273 -0.61 -14.01 -13.86
CA GLU A 273 -1.88 -14.70 -14.11
C GLU A 273 -2.02 -15.85 -13.12
N VAL A 274 -3.20 -15.97 -12.52
CA VAL A 274 -3.53 -17.00 -11.52
C VAL A 274 -4.33 -18.12 -12.19
N PRO A 275 -3.77 -19.33 -12.30
CA PRO A 275 -4.50 -20.49 -12.78
C PRO A 275 -5.57 -20.91 -11.77
N LYS A 276 -6.60 -21.60 -12.27
CA LYS A 276 -7.75 -22.08 -11.49
C LYS A 276 -7.36 -22.92 -10.25
N GLU A 277 -6.23 -23.62 -10.30
CA GLU A 277 -5.72 -24.46 -9.20
C GLU A 277 -5.34 -23.66 -7.94
N TYR A 278 -5.09 -22.35 -8.08
CA TYR A 278 -4.68 -21.46 -6.99
C TYR A 278 -5.75 -20.44 -6.59
N GLN A 279 -7.02 -20.64 -6.93
CA GLN A 279 -8.08 -19.70 -6.55
C GLN A 279 -8.30 -19.65 -5.03
N GLY A 280 -8.48 -18.43 -4.49
CA GLY A 280 -8.82 -18.19 -3.08
C GLY A 280 -7.74 -18.51 -2.05
N LYS A 281 -6.45 -18.64 -2.45
CA LYS A 281 -5.34 -18.96 -1.54
C LYS A 281 -4.14 -18.03 -1.72
N LYS A 282 -3.41 -17.73 -0.65
CA LYS A 282 -2.08 -17.08 -0.76
C LYS A 282 -1.13 -17.95 -1.57
N LEU A 283 -0.42 -17.35 -2.51
CA LEU A 283 0.39 -18.09 -3.48
C LEU A 283 1.72 -18.52 -2.85
N PRO A 284 2.12 -19.80 -2.97
CA PRO A 284 3.35 -20.31 -2.37
C PRO A 284 4.60 -19.89 -3.14
N ALA A 285 5.77 -20.03 -2.52
CA ALA A 285 7.07 -19.74 -3.15
C ALA A 285 7.28 -20.41 -4.52
N SER A 286 6.77 -21.63 -4.69
CA SER A 286 6.87 -22.38 -5.95
C SER A 286 6.12 -21.72 -7.11
N PHE A 287 5.03 -20.99 -6.84
CA PHE A 287 4.23 -20.31 -7.86
C PHE A 287 5.04 -19.21 -8.57
N PHE A 288 5.81 -18.43 -7.82
CA PHE A 288 6.55 -17.26 -8.34
C PHE A 288 7.78 -17.60 -9.18
N LYS A 289 8.04 -18.89 -9.43
CA LYS A 289 8.98 -19.34 -10.45
C LYS A 289 8.41 -19.21 -11.87
N ARG A 290 7.10 -19.02 -12.00
CA ARG A 290 6.41 -18.81 -13.28
C ARG A 290 6.79 -17.45 -13.88
N ARG A 291 6.52 -17.29 -15.17
CA ARG A 291 6.72 -16.02 -15.87
C ARG A 291 5.60 -15.04 -15.49
N TYR A 292 5.98 -13.82 -15.10
CA TYR A 292 5.03 -12.73 -14.91
C TYR A 292 4.53 -12.19 -16.25
N ILE A 293 3.34 -11.59 -16.25
CA ILE A 293 2.71 -11.03 -17.45
C ILE A 293 3.01 -9.54 -17.64
N ALA A 294 3.20 -8.82 -16.54
CA ALA A 294 3.55 -7.40 -16.53
C ALA A 294 4.32 -7.05 -15.25
N ALA A 295 5.17 -6.04 -15.34
CA ALA A 295 5.89 -5.47 -14.21
C ALA A 295 6.20 -4.01 -14.52
N VAL A 296 6.65 -3.25 -13.53
CA VAL A 296 7.26 -1.94 -13.81
C VAL A 296 8.58 -2.12 -14.56
N ASP A 297 8.88 -1.27 -15.55
CA ASP A 297 10.09 -1.40 -16.39
C ASP A 297 11.40 -1.44 -15.59
N LYS A 298 11.48 -0.61 -14.54
CA LYS A 298 12.62 -0.48 -13.65
C LYS A 298 12.13 -0.08 -12.27
N TYR A 299 12.75 -0.65 -11.24
CA TYR A 299 12.61 -0.15 -9.89
C TYR A 299 13.12 1.29 -9.82
N ARG A 300 12.32 2.20 -9.26
CA ARG A 300 12.66 3.64 -9.22
C ARG A 300 12.74 4.12 -7.79
N ASN A 301 13.80 4.86 -7.49
CA ASN A 301 13.89 5.69 -6.29
C ASN A 301 12.99 6.93 -6.46
N LYS A 302 11.69 6.72 -6.28
CA LYS A 302 10.64 7.73 -6.38
C LYS A 302 9.56 7.42 -5.36
N ARG A 303 8.81 8.44 -4.94
CA ARG A 303 7.64 8.28 -4.07
C ARG A 303 6.60 7.33 -4.66
N GLU A 304 6.42 7.38 -5.98
CA GLU A 304 5.47 6.52 -6.68
C GLU A 304 6.02 5.90 -7.98
N VAL A 305 5.44 4.75 -8.34
CA VAL A 305 5.60 4.07 -9.63
C VAL A 305 4.23 3.68 -10.18
N MET A 306 4.10 3.67 -11.50
CA MET A 306 2.86 3.31 -12.20
C MET A 306 3.15 2.40 -13.39
N ALA A 307 2.18 1.57 -13.78
CA ALA A 307 2.14 0.91 -15.08
C ALA A 307 0.72 0.94 -15.67
N ARG A 308 0.63 1.09 -17.00
CA ARG A 308 -0.58 0.86 -17.79
C ARG A 308 -0.48 -0.57 -18.32
N VAL A 309 -1.51 -1.39 -18.10
CA VAL A 309 -1.48 -2.80 -18.50
C VAL A 309 -2.75 -3.20 -19.25
N ALA A 310 -2.57 -4.11 -20.20
CA ALA A 310 -3.62 -4.68 -21.02
C ALA A 310 -3.73 -6.17 -20.66
N LEU A 311 -4.75 -6.52 -19.89
CA LEU A 311 -4.94 -7.87 -19.36
C LEU A 311 -6.07 -8.58 -20.12
N LYS A 312 -5.87 -9.86 -20.46
CA LYS A 312 -6.96 -10.69 -20.98
C LYS A 312 -7.96 -11.00 -19.85
N PRO A 313 -9.22 -11.34 -20.17
CA PRO A 313 -10.15 -11.82 -19.15
C PRO A 313 -9.57 -13.02 -18.38
N GLY A 314 -9.56 -12.95 -17.05
CA GLY A 314 -8.86 -13.90 -16.19
C GLY A 314 -8.66 -13.37 -14.78
N GLU A 315 -8.00 -14.15 -13.94
CA GLU A 315 -7.64 -13.79 -12.57
C GLU A 315 -6.13 -13.51 -12.48
N TYR A 316 -5.77 -12.46 -11.77
CA TYR A 316 -4.40 -11.99 -11.65
C TYR A 316 -4.06 -11.68 -10.20
N VAL A 317 -2.76 -11.69 -9.89
CA VAL A 317 -2.23 -11.19 -8.62
C VAL A 317 -1.22 -10.09 -8.89
N ILE A 318 -1.34 -9.00 -8.13
CA ILE A 318 -0.40 -7.88 -8.12
C ILE A 318 0.41 -7.99 -6.83
N VAL A 319 1.74 -8.06 -6.97
CA VAL A 319 2.67 -8.16 -5.85
C VAL A 319 3.52 -6.88 -5.77
N PRO A 320 3.13 -5.90 -4.93
CA PRO A 320 3.97 -4.74 -4.65
C PRO A 320 5.21 -5.13 -3.83
N CYS A 321 6.36 -4.63 -4.24
CA CYS A 321 7.65 -4.96 -3.64
C CYS A 321 8.64 -3.79 -3.66
N THR A 322 9.61 -3.86 -2.75
CA THR A 322 10.85 -3.09 -2.79
C THR A 322 11.91 -3.81 -3.62
N SER A 323 12.97 -3.11 -4.01
CA SER A 323 14.11 -3.74 -4.71
C SER A 323 14.79 -4.76 -3.81
N GLU A 324 15.18 -4.31 -2.60
CA GLU A 324 15.89 -5.14 -1.64
C GLU A 324 14.92 -5.78 -0.64
N PRO A 325 15.20 -7.01 -0.17
CA PRO A 325 14.44 -7.62 0.92
C PRO A 325 14.68 -6.87 2.24
N ASP A 326 13.80 -7.11 3.22
CA ASP A 326 13.89 -6.56 4.57
C ASP A 326 13.79 -5.03 4.70
N GLU A 327 13.44 -4.31 3.62
CA GLU A 327 13.11 -2.89 3.67
C GLU A 327 11.70 -2.65 4.24
N THR A 328 11.61 -2.02 5.42
CA THR A 328 10.33 -1.71 6.06
C THR A 328 9.78 -0.37 5.57
N ALA A 329 8.59 -0.37 4.98
CA ALA A 329 7.84 0.84 4.64
C ALA A 329 6.34 0.56 4.50
N SER A 330 5.52 1.59 4.70
CA SER A 330 4.09 1.54 4.38
C SER A 330 3.85 2.03 2.97
N PHE A 331 2.81 1.54 2.31
CA PHE A 331 2.46 1.93 0.95
C PHE A 331 0.94 2.07 0.75
N ILE A 332 0.57 2.68 -0.38
CA ILE A 332 -0.77 2.68 -0.95
C ILE A 332 -0.66 2.06 -2.35
N LEU A 333 -1.46 1.05 -2.62
CA LEU A 333 -1.67 0.47 -3.94
C LEU A 333 -3.02 0.94 -4.47
N ILE A 334 -3.02 1.61 -5.63
CA ILE A 334 -4.22 2.08 -6.32
C ILE A 334 -4.35 1.28 -7.60
N ILE A 335 -5.48 0.58 -7.76
CA ILE A 335 -5.79 -0.21 -8.95
C ILE A 335 -7.00 0.44 -9.60
N VAL A 336 -6.85 0.88 -10.84
CA VAL A 336 -7.91 1.51 -11.63
C VAL A 336 -8.19 0.60 -12.80
N SER A 337 -9.42 0.11 -12.94
CA SER A 337 -9.76 -0.88 -13.96
C SER A 337 -11.13 -0.62 -14.57
N LYS A 338 -11.35 -1.12 -15.79
CA LYS A 338 -12.61 -0.93 -16.53
C LYS A 338 -13.77 -1.82 -16.07
N VAL A 339 -13.57 -2.66 -15.06
CA VAL A 339 -14.53 -3.71 -14.67
C VAL A 339 -14.65 -3.76 -13.14
N GLU A 340 -15.73 -4.35 -12.64
CA GLU A 340 -15.84 -4.70 -11.22
C GLU A 340 -14.75 -5.69 -10.81
N THR A 341 -13.71 -5.14 -10.17
CA THR A 341 -12.68 -5.92 -9.51
C THR A 341 -13.19 -6.31 -8.13
N HIS A 342 -13.38 -7.61 -7.91
CA HIS A 342 -13.36 -8.17 -6.57
C HIS A 342 -11.89 -8.27 -6.17
N VAL A 343 -11.44 -7.32 -5.35
CA VAL A 343 -10.16 -7.44 -4.66
C VAL A 343 -10.47 -8.10 -3.33
N ASP A 344 -10.25 -9.41 -3.28
CA ASP A 344 -10.07 -10.07 -2.01
C ASP A 344 -8.67 -9.65 -1.54
N GLU A 345 -8.63 -8.71 -0.58
CA GLU A 345 -7.59 -8.79 0.43
C GLU A 345 -7.67 -10.20 1.03
N ASP A 346 -6.59 -10.75 1.57
CA ASP A 346 -6.61 -12.02 2.32
C ASP A 346 -7.47 -11.86 3.61
N SER A 347 -8.73 -11.41 3.48
CA SER A 347 -9.79 -11.51 4.46
C SER A 347 -10.02 -12.99 4.63
N CYS A 348 -9.74 -13.43 5.86
CA CYS A 348 -10.00 -14.77 6.32
C CYS A 348 -11.45 -15.11 5.98
N ASP A 349 -11.65 -15.95 4.97
CA ASP A 349 -12.96 -16.50 4.66
C ASP A 349 -13.52 -17.13 5.94
N ASP A 350 -14.67 -16.63 6.37
CA ASP A 350 -15.27 -16.80 7.70
C ASP A 350 -15.92 -18.18 7.87
N ASN A 351 -15.63 -19.10 6.95
CA ASN A 351 -16.04 -20.50 6.99
C ASN A 351 -15.13 -21.29 7.93
N TYR A 352 -15.31 -21.04 9.22
CA TYR A 352 -14.84 -21.93 10.27
C TYR A 352 -15.80 -23.13 10.33
N GLU A 353 -15.58 -24.11 9.46
CA GLU A 353 -16.05 -25.46 9.80
C GLU A 353 -15.27 -25.90 11.04
N ARG A 354 -16.02 -26.37 12.03
CA ARG A 354 -15.50 -26.96 13.25
C ARG A 354 -14.69 -28.19 12.82
N ILE A 355 -13.37 -28.07 12.77
CA ILE A 355 -12.50 -29.25 12.79
C ILE A 355 -12.63 -29.80 14.21
N GLU A 356 -13.64 -30.66 14.41
CA GLU A 356 -13.53 -31.70 15.43
C GLU A 356 -12.32 -32.53 15.00
N GLY A 357 -11.27 -32.55 15.83
CA GLY A 357 -10.05 -33.27 15.50
C GLY A 357 -10.39 -34.71 15.12
N GLU A 358 -9.86 -35.17 13.99
CA GLU A 358 -9.80 -36.61 13.72
C GLU A 358 -9.10 -37.26 14.91
N GLU A 359 -9.74 -38.30 15.46
CA GLU A 359 -9.19 -39.09 16.55
C GLU A 359 -7.80 -39.63 16.13
N PRO A 360 -6.76 -39.41 16.96
CA PRO A 360 -5.46 -40.00 16.71
C PRO A 360 -5.52 -41.51 16.93
N THR A 361 -4.76 -42.24 16.13
CA THR A 361 -4.66 -43.71 16.16
C THR A 361 -4.24 -44.25 17.54
N PRO A 362 -4.74 -45.42 17.99
CA PRO A 362 -5.02 -45.68 19.41
C PRO A 362 -3.86 -46.14 20.30
N ASP A 363 -2.61 -46.22 19.84
CA ASP A 363 -1.66 -47.10 20.56
C ASP A 363 -0.55 -46.39 21.34
N LYS A 364 -0.48 -45.05 21.37
CA LYS A 364 0.57 -44.31 22.12
C LYS A 364 0.16 -43.02 22.84
N GLU A 365 -1.05 -42.49 22.62
CA GLU A 365 -1.48 -41.21 23.20
C GLU A 365 -2.41 -41.33 24.42
N GLU A 366 -3.00 -42.51 24.67
CA GLU A 366 -3.94 -42.71 25.79
C GLU A 366 -3.26 -42.52 27.16
N GLU A 367 -2.03 -43.00 27.33
CA GLU A 367 -1.29 -42.90 28.60
C GLU A 367 -0.91 -41.45 28.95
N ASP A 368 -0.65 -40.62 27.93
CA ASP A 368 -0.23 -39.22 28.11
C ASP A 368 -1.43 -38.28 28.30
N GLN A 369 -2.56 -38.54 27.62
CA GLN A 369 -3.81 -37.80 27.84
C GLN A 369 -4.48 -38.16 29.17
N GLU A 370 -4.42 -39.42 29.60
CA GLU A 370 -4.94 -39.84 30.90
C GLU A 370 -4.11 -39.24 32.03
N ASN A 371 -2.77 -39.28 31.94
CA ASN A 371 -1.88 -38.59 32.89
C ASN A 371 -2.13 -37.07 32.94
N LYS A 372 -2.34 -36.40 31.79
CA LYS A 372 -2.68 -34.97 31.73
C LYS A 372 -4.03 -34.69 32.43
N LYS A 373 -5.07 -35.50 32.19
CA LYS A 373 -6.39 -35.39 32.85
C LYS A 373 -6.30 -35.65 34.36
N THR A 374 -5.54 -36.64 34.79
CA THR A 374 -5.31 -36.92 36.22
C THR A 374 -4.56 -35.77 36.89
N LEU A 375 -3.57 -35.17 36.21
CA LEU A 375 -2.82 -34.00 36.72
C LEU A 375 -3.73 -32.77 36.89
N VAL A 376 -4.61 -32.51 35.92
CA VAL A 376 -5.59 -31.42 36.00
C VAL A 376 -6.52 -31.64 37.19
N HIS A 377 -7.05 -32.85 37.38
CA HIS A 377 -7.93 -33.16 38.50
C HIS A 377 -7.22 -33.09 39.86
N GLN A 378 -5.92 -33.44 39.92
CA GLN A 378 -5.09 -33.29 41.11
C GLN A 378 -4.81 -31.82 41.44
N LEU A 379 -4.51 -31.00 40.43
CA LEU A 379 -4.21 -29.57 40.62
C LEU A 379 -5.48 -28.75 40.89
N SER A 380 -6.59 -29.04 40.21
CA SER A 380 -7.87 -28.39 40.43
C SER A 380 -8.51 -28.80 41.76
N GLY A 381 -8.24 -30.02 42.26
CA GLY A 381 -8.76 -30.47 43.55
C GLY A 381 -8.03 -29.91 44.77
N GLN A 382 -6.83 -29.33 44.60
CA GLN A 382 -6.00 -28.84 45.70
C GLN A 382 -6.35 -27.43 46.17
N TYR A 383 -7.05 -26.65 45.35
CA TYR A 383 -7.31 -25.24 45.60
C TYR A 383 -8.78 -24.92 45.32
N GLU A 384 -9.43 -24.14 46.19
CA GLU A 384 -10.83 -23.76 46.02
C GLU A 384 -11.00 -22.64 44.97
N ALA A 385 -9.97 -21.77 44.85
CA ALA A 385 -9.88 -20.74 43.82
C ALA A 385 -8.40 -20.42 43.52
N THR A 386 -8.06 -20.28 42.24
CA THR A 386 -6.68 -20.02 41.80
C THR A 386 -6.50 -18.57 41.42
N ASP A 387 -5.64 -17.84 42.14
CA ASP A 387 -5.23 -16.48 41.78
C ASP A 387 -3.95 -16.47 40.93
N ALA A 388 -3.52 -15.28 40.49
CA ALA A 388 -2.36 -15.12 39.61
C ALA A 388 -1.04 -15.55 40.25
N ASP A 389 -0.86 -15.34 41.56
CA ASP A 389 0.35 -15.71 42.29
C ASP A 389 0.47 -17.24 42.39
N LEU A 390 -0.63 -17.91 42.72
CA LEU A 390 -0.67 -19.37 42.74
C LEU A 390 -0.48 -19.96 41.34
N LEU A 391 -1.14 -19.38 40.32
CA LEU A 391 -0.98 -19.80 38.93
C LEU A 391 0.48 -19.70 38.47
N GLN A 392 1.18 -18.61 38.82
CA GLN A 392 2.59 -18.44 38.51
C GLN A 392 3.45 -19.56 39.10
N GLY A 393 3.22 -19.90 40.37
CA GLY A 393 3.91 -21.00 41.05
C GLY A 393 3.70 -22.34 40.36
N ILE A 394 2.46 -22.64 39.96
CA ILE A 394 2.11 -23.88 39.27
C ILE A 394 2.76 -23.94 37.88
N LEU A 395 2.59 -22.90 37.05
CA LEU A 395 3.13 -22.87 35.69
C LEU A 395 4.65 -22.98 35.70
N ASN A 396 5.34 -22.20 36.54
CA ASN A 396 6.79 -22.24 36.63
C ASN A 396 7.31 -23.54 37.25
N GLY A 397 6.58 -24.12 38.19
CA GLY A 397 6.97 -25.38 38.83
C GLY A 397 6.74 -26.63 37.97
N LYS A 398 5.82 -26.58 36.99
CA LYS A 398 5.40 -27.75 36.21
C LYS A 398 5.77 -27.67 34.73
N LEU A 399 5.50 -26.54 34.05
CA LEU A 399 5.80 -26.41 32.61
C LEU A 399 7.29 -26.17 32.32
N LEU A 400 8.03 -25.56 33.24
CA LEU A 400 9.39 -25.08 33.00
C LEU A 400 10.50 -25.92 33.65
N LYS A 401 10.17 -27.12 34.15
CA LYS A 401 11.20 -28.07 34.62
C LYS A 401 12.10 -28.48 33.44
N GLY A 402 13.24 -27.81 33.31
CA GLY A 402 14.32 -28.16 32.37
C GLY A 402 14.76 -27.06 31.40
N ASN A 403 14.06 -25.94 31.28
CA ASN A 403 14.41 -24.88 30.31
C ASN A 403 14.38 -23.47 30.93
N LEU A 404 15.38 -23.18 31.76
CA LEU A 404 15.57 -21.88 32.43
C LEU A 404 16.08 -20.76 31.50
N LYS A 405 16.35 -21.05 30.21
CA LYS A 405 16.90 -20.04 29.28
C LYS A 405 15.89 -18.96 28.86
N THR A 406 14.58 -19.22 28.97
CA THR A 406 13.53 -18.34 28.42
C THR A 406 12.89 -17.39 29.41
N GLY A 407 13.29 -17.43 30.70
CA GLY A 407 12.54 -16.79 31.77
C GLY A 407 11.23 -17.53 32.06
N GLY A 408 10.78 -17.50 33.31
CA GLY A 408 9.49 -18.09 33.68
C GLY A 408 8.31 -17.18 33.36
N PHE A 409 7.09 -17.69 33.52
CA PHE A 409 5.89 -16.86 33.47
C PHE A 409 5.97 -15.77 34.52
N SER A 410 5.79 -14.53 34.09
CA SER A 410 5.67 -13.35 34.95
C SER A 410 4.32 -13.31 35.64
N ILE A 411 4.24 -12.55 36.74
CA ILE A 411 2.98 -12.35 37.45
C ILE A 411 1.96 -11.62 36.56
N GLU A 412 2.43 -10.75 35.67
CA GLU A 412 1.55 -10.00 34.77
C GLU A 412 0.97 -10.89 33.67
N ALA A 413 1.76 -11.83 33.12
CA ALA A 413 1.25 -12.87 32.24
C ALA A 413 0.17 -13.70 32.93
N CYS A 414 0.41 -14.11 34.19
CA CYS A 414 -0.56 -14.88 34.96
C CYS A 414 -1.84 -14.08 35.25
N ARG A 415 -1.74 -12.79 35.62
CA ARG A 415 -2.90 -11.89 35.78
C ARG A 415 -3.71 -11.78 34.49
N SER A 416 -3.04 -11.62 33.36
CA SER A 416 -3.71 -11.57 32.05
C SER A 416 -4.41 -12.89 31.73
N MET A 417 -3.81 -14.04 32.04
CA MET A 417 -4.45 -15.35 31.83
C MET A 417 -5.67 -15.56 32.71
N VAL A 418 -5.59 -15.16 33.99
CA VAL A 418 -6.72 -15.22 34.92
C VAL A 418 -7.87 -14.34 34.40
N ALA A 419 -7.57 -13.10 34.03
CA ALA A 419 -8.60 -12.16 33.59
C ALA A 419 -9.30 -12.57 32.27
N LEU A 420 -8.63 -13.34 31.41
CA LEU A 420 -9.22 -13.88 30.18
C LEU A 420 -10.29 -14.96 30.44
N LEU A 421 -10.22 -15.65 31.58
CA LEU A 421 -11.11 -16.79 31.89
C LEU A 421 -12.00 -16.55 33.11
N ASP A 422 -11.76 -15.50 33.89
CA ASP A 422 -12.58 -15.11 35.03
C ASP A 422 -13.90 -14.47 34.57
N THR A 423 -14.88 -15.34 34.35
CA THR A 423 -16.22 -14.95 33.91
C THR A 423 -16.98 -14.13 34.95
N LYS A 424 -16.62 -14.28 36.23
CA LYS A 424 -17.32 -13.69 37.38
C LYS A 424 -16.63 -12.46 37.96
N GLN A 425 -15.47 -12.07 37.42
CA GLN A 425 -14.70 -10.89 37.83
C GLN A 425 -14.26 -10.94 39.29
N THR A 426 -13.93 -12.13 39.77
CA THR A 426 -13.49 -12.36 41.14
C THR A 426 -12.00 -12.10 41.36
N GLY A 427 -11.23 -11.94 40.27
CA GLY A 427 -9.78 -11.96 40.24
C GLY A 427 -9.17 -13.36 40.43
N LYS A 428 -9.99 -14.41 40.38
CA LYS A 428 -9.61 -15.80 40.62
C LYS A 428 -10.32 -16.75 39.65
N LEU A 429 -9.71 -17.90 39.41
CA LEU A 429 -10.29 -18.97 38.60
C LEU A 429 -10.92 -20.02 39.50
N THR A 430 -12.13 -20.43 39.14
CA THR A 430 -12.73 -21.67 39.63
C THR A 430 -12.00 -22.89 39.07
N ASN A 431 -12.27 -24.07 39.63
CA ASN A 431 -11.63 -25.31 39.20
C ASN A 431 -11.91 -25.66 37.73
N GLU A 432 -13.12 -25.36 37.25
CA GLU A 432 -13.51 -25.55 35.85
C GLU A 432 -12.76 -24.57 34.92
N GLU A 433 -12.68 -23.29 35.31
CA GLU A 433 -11.97 -22.26 34.54
C GLU A 433 -10.45 -22.55 34.53
N PHE A 434 -9.89 -23.02 35.64
CA PHE A 434 -8.48 -23.44 35.72
C PHE A 434 -8.20 -24.65 34.83
N ALA A 435 -9.07 -25.67 34.84
CA ALA A 435 -8.93 -26.83 33.97
C ALA A 435 -8.96 -26.43 32.49
N CYS A 436 -9.87 -25.51 32.12
CA CYS A 436 -9.93 -24.94 30.77
C CYS A 436 -8.63 -24.19 30.42
N LEU A 437 -8.12 -23.34 31.32
CA LEU A 437 -6.84 -22.64 31.12
C LEU A 437 -5.71 -23.63 30.88
N TRP A 438 -5.59 -24.64 31.73
CA TRP A 438 -4.51 -25.62 31.68
C TRP A 438 -4.48 -26.38 30.37
N ASN A 439 -5.64 -26.82 29.88
CA ASN A 439 -5.76 -27.50 28.60
C ASN A 439 -5.30 -26.60 27.44
N LYS A 440 -5.70 -25.33 27.43
CA LYS A 440 -5.27 -24.37 26.39
C LYS A 440 -3.77 -24.09 26.48
N VAL A 441 -3.24 -23.88 27.68
CA VAL A 441 -1.80 -23.64 27.92
C VAL A 441 -0.97 -24.84 27.43
N SER A 442 -1.41 -26.06 27.75
CA SER A 442 -0.74 -27.30 27.31
C SER A 442 -0.77 -27.45 25.79
N MET A 443 -1.92 -27.22 25.17
CA MET A 443 -2.06 -27.24 23.71
C MET A 443 -1.12 -26.22 23.03
N PHE A 444 -1.05 -24.99 23.54
CA PHE A 444 -0.16 -23.97 22.98
C PHE A 444 1.32 -24.27 23.26
N GLN A 445 1.65 -24.93 24.37
CA GLN A 445 3.00 -25.43 24.62
C GLN A 445 3.41 -26.48 23.58
N ASP A 446 2.51 -27.41 23.23
CA ASP A 446 2.75 -28.43 22.22
C ASP A 446 2.97 -27.78 20.84
N VAL A 447 2.12 -26.79 20.46
CA VAL A 447 2.29 -26.00 19.23
C VAL A 447 3.62 -25.24 19.21
N PHE A 448 4.01 -24.63 20.33
CA PHE A 448 5.30 -23.92 20.44
C PHE A 448 6.47 -24.89 20.23
N SER A 449 6.41 -26.06 20.87
CA SER A 449 7.49 -27.05 20.82
C SER A 449 7.64 -27.66 19.42
N GLN A 450 6.53 -27.83 18.68
CA GLN A 450 6.56 -28.25 17.28
C GLN A 450 7.11 -27.16 16.35
N ALA A 451 6.87 -25.89 16.66
CA ALA A 451 7.32 -24.75 15.86
C ALA A 451 8.78 -24.34 16.11
N ASP A 452 9.32 -24.55 17.32
CA ASP A 452 10.73 -24.28 17.65
C ASP A 452 11.65 -25.40 17.13
N VAL A 453 11.72 -25.50 15.79
CA VAL A 453 12.62 -26.43 15.09
C VAL A 453 14.08 -26.19 15.51
N SER A 454 14.41 -24.94 15.86
CA SER A 454 15.75 -24.54 16.27
C SER A 454 16.14 -24.99 17.69
N GLN A 455 15.16 -25.47 18.49
CA GLN A 455 15.31 -25.84 19.90
C GLN A 455 16.00 -24.76 20.76
N LYS A 456 15.80 -23.48 20.40
CA LYS A 456 16.41 -22.36 21.11
C LYS A 456 15.63 -21.93 22.34
N GLY A 457 14.39 -22.42 22.49
CA GLY A 457 13.41 -21.95 23.45
C GLY A 457 12.73 -20.64 23.01
N THR A 458 12.96 -20.17 21.79
CA THR A 458 12.37 -18.93 21.26
C THR A 458 11.95 -19.10 19.82
N LEU A 459 10.81 -18.54 19.44
CA LEU A 459 10.33 -18.53 18.06
C LEU A 459 10.80 -17.26 17.34
N SER A 460 11.33 -17.44 16.15
CA SER A 460 11.47 -16.36 15.15
C SER A 460 10.11 -15.99 14.53
N LEU A 461 10.04 -14.85 13.84
CA LEU A 461 8.83 -14.43 13.11
C LEU A 461 8.30 -15.49 12.13
N LYS A 462 9.19 -16.22 11.47
CA LYS A 462 8.81 -17.29 10.52
C LYS A 462 8.22 -18.51 11.22
N GLU A 463 8.81 -18.90 12.35
CA GLU A 463 8.31 -20.01 13.18
C GLU A 463 6.98 -19.63 13.83
N LEU A 464 6.82 -18.37 14.26
CA LEU A 464 5.55 -17.84 14.76
C LEU A 464 4.44 -17.89 13.71
N GLN A 465 4.74 -17.48 12.46
CA GLN A 465 3.77 -17.56 11.36
C GLN A 465 3.34 -19.01 11.10
N SER A 466 4.30 -19.93 11.14
CA SER A 466 4.04 -21.38 10.97
C SER A 466 3.22 -21.95 12.14
N ALA A 467 3.51 -21.54 13.38
CA ALA A 467 2.77 -21.95 14.58
C ALA A 467 1.30 -21.51 14.53
N LEU A 468 1.04 -20.27 14.10
CA LEU A 468 -0.33 -19.75 13.97
C LEU A 468 -1.11 -20.49 12.88
N GLN A 469 -0.47 -20.80 11.75
CA GLN A 469 -1.08 -21.61 10.69
C GLN A 469 -1.37 -23.04 11.17
N ALA A 470 -0.44 -23.67 11.90
CA ALA A 470 -0.62 -25.01 12.47
C ALA A 470 -1.75 -25.06 13.51
N SER A 471 -1.97 -23.97 14.26
CA SER A 471 -3.08 -23.85 15.22
C SER A 471 -4.47 -23.72 14.56
N GLY A 472 -4.56 -23.77 13.22
CA GLY A 472 -5.81 -23.64 12.46
C GLY A 472 -6.36 -22.21 12.40
N LYS A 473 -5.64 -21.22 12.92
CA LYS A 473 -6.06 -19.82 12.95
C LYS A 473 -5.56 -19.10 11.71
N LYS A 474 -6.45 -18.86 10.73
CA LYS A 474 -6.18 -17.92 9.64
C LYS A 474 -6.26 -16.49 10.18
N ILE A 475 -5.19 -15.74 10.04
CA ILE A 475 -5.05 -14.34 10.47
C ILE A 475 -4.47 -13.57 9.28
N SER A 476 -4.97 -12.37 9.01
CA SER A 476 -4.42 -11.52 7.96
C SER A 476 -3.00 -11.04 8.30
N ASP A 477 -2.19 -10.73 7.29
CA ASP A 477 -0.82 -10.25 7.49
C ASP A 477 -0.77 -8.96 8.35
N ASP A 478 -1.80 -8.09 8.27
CA ASP A 478 -1.89 -6.87 9.08
C ASP A 478 -2.03 -7.16 10.57
N ILE A 479 -2.93 -8.07 10.94
CA ILE A 479 -3.12 -8.47 12.33
C ILE A 479 -1.87 -9.22 12.83
N PHE A 480 -1.26 -10.08 12.00
CA PHE A 480 0.00 -10.74 12.33
C PHE A 480 1.11 -9.72 12.65
N ASN A 481 1.24 -8.66 11.84
CA ASN A 481 2.22 -7.61 12.05
C ASN A 481 1.99 -6.82 13.35
N ILE A 482 0.73 -6.54 13.71
CA ILE A 482 0.40 -5.88 14.99
C ILE A 482 0.72 -6.79 16.18
N LEU A 483 0.42 -8.09 16.08
CA LEU A 483 0.77 -9.06 17.11
C LEU A 483 2.29 -9.18 17.26
N ALA A 484 3.03 -9.25 16.15
CA ALA A 484 4.48 -9.24 16.15
C ALA A 484 5.04 -8.00 16.87
N LEU A 485 4.55 -6.80 16.55
CA LEU A 485 4.97 -5.56 17.21
C LEU A 485 4.71 -5.55 18.71
N ARG A 486 3.65 -6.22 19.19
CA ARG A 486 3.26 -6.21 20.59
C ARG A 486 3.96 -7.27 21.44
N TYR A 487 4.20 -8.45 20.88
CA TYR A 487 4.61 -9.65 21.62
C TYR A 487 5.99 -10.19 21.25
N VAL A 488 6.55 -9.82 20.10
CA VAL A 488 7.92 -10.19 19.71
C VAL A 488 8.89 -9.15 20.25
N SER A 489 10.01 -9.60 20.81
CA SER A 489 11.05 -8.72 21.34
C SER A 489 11.78 -7.94 20.24
N SER A 490 12.55 -6.92 20.63
CA SER A 490 13.37 -6.13 19.68
C SER A 490 14.42 -6.95 18.93
N SER A 491 14.79 -8.13 19.43
CA SER A 491 15.68 -9.07 18.73
C SER A 491 14.96 -9.96 17.72
N GLY A 492 13.64 -9.78 17.51
CA GLY A 492 12.85 -10.59 16.59
C GLY A 492 12.53 -12.00 17.11
N GLN A 493 12.71 -12.22 18.42
CA GLN A 493 12.48 -13.50 19.08
C GLN A 493 11.28 -13.42 20.05
N MET A 494 10.54 -14.50 20.16
CA MET A 494 9.36 -14.65 21.03
C MET A 494 9.58 -15.80 22.01
N THR A 495 9.33 -15.59 23.31
CA THR A 495 9.47 -16.63 24.33
C THR A 495 8.17 -17.46 24.45
N LEU A 496 8.25 -18.61 25.12
CA LEU A 496 7.07 -19.45 25.40
C LEU A 496 5.99 -18.67 26.16
N GLU A 497 6.37 -17.87 27.15
CA GLU A 497 5.46 -17.03 27.92
C GLU A 497 4.68 -16.07 27.00
N THR A 498 5.39 -15.28 26.18
CA THR A 498 4.74 -14.28 25.34
C THR A 498 3.89 -14.93 24.25
N PHE A 499 4.32 -16.10 23.74
CA PHE A 499 3.54 -16.89 22.80
C PHE A 499 2.20 -17.35 23.38
N ILE A 500 2.21 -17.97 24.56
CA ILE A 500 1.00 -18.47 25.21
C ILE A 500 0.06 -17.31 25.57
N CYS A 501 0.58 -16.19 26.09
CA CYS A 501 -0.23 -15.00 26.36
C CYS A 501 -0.89 -14.44 25.09
N MET A 502 -0.13 -14.33 24.00
CA MET A 502 -0.66 -13.86 22.72
C MET A 502 -1.74 -14.82 22.20
N ALA A 503 -1.47 -16.12 22.20
CA ALA A 503 -2.37 -17.14 21.65
C ALA A 503 -3.68 -17.23 22.44
N LEU A 504 -3.63 -17.20 23.77
CA LEU A 504 -4.80 -17.15 24.64
C LEU A 504 -5.63 -15.88 24.41
N ARG A 505 -4.98 -14.71 24.34
CA ARG A 505 -5.68 -13.44 24.11
C ARG A 505 -6.35 -13.42 22.73
N LEU A 506 -5.65 -13.87 21.70
CA LEU A 506 -6.20 -13.95 20.34
C LEU A 506 -7.38 -14.92 20.27
N ASP A 507 -7.26 -16.11 20.88
CA ASP A 507 -8.33 -17.10 20.95
C ASP A 507 -9.58 -16.55 21.62
N TYR A 508 -9.40 -15.89 22.77
CA TYR A 508 -10.48 -15.25 23.50
C TYR A 508 -11.16 -14.15 22.68
N MET A 509 -10.40 -13.24 22.07
CA MET A 509 -10.96 -12.12 21.30
C MET A 509 -11.74 -12.60 20.07
N ILE A 510 -11.26 -13.66 19.40
CA ILE A 510 -11.99 -14.30 18.30
C ILE A 510 -13.30 -14.92 18.81
N GLN A 511 -13.28 -15.59 19.97
CA GLN A 511 -14.49 -16.18 20.56
C GLN A 511 -15.52 -15.11 20.95
N VAL A 512 -15.09 -14.04 21.61
CA VAL A 512 -15.97 -12.91 21.97
C VAL A 512 -16.60 -12.29 20.73
N PHE A 513 -15.80 -12.03 19.68
CA PHE A 513 -16.31 -11.48 18.43
C PHE A 513 -17.38 -12.40 17.80
N ARG A 514 -17.12 -13.72 17.76
CA ARG A 514 -18.08 -14.70 17.22
C ARG A 514 -19.38 -14.75 18.02
N GLN A 515 -19.30 -14.67 19.34
CA GLN A 515 -20.48 -14.75 20.21
C GLN A 515 -21.34 -13.48 20.13
N LEU A 516 -20.72 -12.31 19.95
CA LEU A 516 -21.41 -11.02 20.05
C LEU A 516 -21.72 -10.37 18.69
N ARG A 517 -21.18 -10.88 17.58
CA ARG A 517 -21.39 -10.30 16.24
C ARG A 517 -22.84 -10.43 15.77
N LYS A 518 -23.27 -9.44 14.99
CA LYS A 518 -24.45 -9.50 14.11
C LYS A 518 -23.96 -9.28 12.67
N GLY A 519 -23.96 -10.36 11.87
CA GLY A 519 -23.32 -10.35 10.55
C GLY A 519 -21.80 -10.15 10.67
N MET A 520 -21.25 -9.22 9.87
CA MET A 520 -19.82 -8.88 9.88
C MET A 520 -19.45 -7.81 10.92
N THR A 521 -20.38 -7.40 11.78
CA THR A 521 -20.17 -6.27 12.70
C THR A 521 -20.46 -6.61 14.16
N LEU A 522 -19.71 -5.99 15.07
CA LEU A 522 -19.88 -6.10 16.51
C LEU A 522 -20.33 -4.74 17.06
N THR A 523 -21.42 -4.71 17.84
CA THR A 523 -21.90 -3.49 18.51
C THR A 523 -21.75 -3.63 20.02
N LEU A 524 -20.96 -2.76 20.63
CA LEU A 524 -20.72 -2.73 22.08
C LEU A 524 -21.17 -1.40 22.68
N ARG A 525 -21.71 -1.42 23.90
CA ARG A 525 -21.88 -0.21 24.70
C ARG A 525 -20.54 0.18 25.31
N LYS A 526 -20.38 1.45 25.69
CA LYS A 526 -19.15 1.97 26.32
C LYS A 526 -18.66 1.10 27.47
N ARG A 527 -19.57 0.63 28.34
CA ARG A 527 -19.23 -0.23 29.48
C ARG A 527 -18.66 -1.57 29.02
N ASP A 528 -19.30 -2.20 28.05
CA ASP A 528 -18.93 -3.52 27.53
C ASP A 528 -17.59 -3.44 26.76
N TRP A 529 -17.33 -2.32 26.05
CA TRP A 529 -16.03 -2.03 25.44
C TRP A 529 -14.91 -1.82 26.46
N LEU A 530 -15.14 -1.03 27.52
CA LEU A 530 -14.15 -0.81 28.57
C LEU A 530 -13.83 -2.11 29.30
N TYR A 531 -14.85 -2.95 29.54
CA TYR A 531 -14.64 -4.27 30.14
C TYR A 531 -13.75 -5.15 29.26
N LEU A 532 -14.09 -5.27 27.97
CA LEU A 532 -13.34 -6.09 27.01
C LEU A 532 -11.90 -5.59 26.76
N SER A 533 -11.66 -4.29 26.85
CA SER A 533 -10.33 -3.71 26.54
C SER A 533 -9.41 -3.59 27.74
N MET A 534 -9.97 -3.44 28.95
CA MET A 534 -9.18 -3.15 30.16
C MET A 534 -9.04 -4.34 31.11
N TYR A 535 -10.03 -5.23 31.17
CA TYR A 535 -10.01 -6.35 32.11
C TYR A 535 -9.57 -7.65 31.43
N SER A 536 -10.26 -8.06 30.37
CA SER A 536 -9.88 -9.23 29.55
C SER A 536 -8.70 -8.95 28.64
#